data_AF-A0A3C0EJS6-F1
#
_entry.id   AF-A0A3C0EJS6-F1
#
_cell.length_a   1.000
_cell.length_b   1.000
_cell.length_c   1.000
_cell.angle_alpha   90.00
_cell.angle_beta   90.00
_cell.angle_gamma   90.00
#
_symmetry.space_group_name_H-M   'P 1'
#
loop_
_entity.id
_entity.type
_entity.pdbx_description
1 polymer ?
#
loop_
_entity_poly.entity_id
_entity_poly.type
_entity_poly.pdbx_seq_one_letter_code
_entity_poly.pdbx_strand_id
1 'polypeptide(L)'
;MFRDGINRLDDQQWGEGKPTWTEVPARITMHTLLCADFYIAPSREDFNFQPDGVQWWDAPMDKMPTRKQALDWITRTEQATIEYLTINGDIGLLTEKAATAGKGQTKVHWLIYALRHLQNHVSQLSAECKKRGIGAADWG
;
A
#
# COMPACT_ATOMS: atom_id res chain seq x y z
N MET A 1 -5.98 -7.06 9.56
CA MET A 1 -5.50 -5.71 9.94
C MET A 1 -5.86 -4.60 8.96
N PHE A 2 -5.29 -4.51 7.75
CA PHE A 2 -5.46 -3.30 6.91
C PHE A 2 -6.90 -3.05 6.45
N ARG A 3 -7.60 -4.08 5.93
CA ARG A 3 -9.04 -4.00 5.61
C ARG A 3 -9.91 -3.62 6.81
N ASP A 4 -9.59 -4.17 7.98
CA ASP A 4 -10.30 -3.87 9.22
C ASP A 4 -10.14 -2.39 9.61
N GLY A 5 -8.92 -1.84 9.53
CA GLY A 5 -8.67 -0.42 9.74
C GLY A 5 -9.49 0.48 8.80
N ILE A 6 -9.59 0.12 7.52
CA ILE A 6 -10.40 0.86 6.53
C ILE A 6 -11.89 0.77 6.87
N ASN A 7 -12.39 -0.40 7.26
CA ASN A 7 -13.80 -0.63 7.58
C ASN A 7 -14.26 0.09 8.86
N ARG A 8 -13.36 0.34 9.81
CA ARG A 8 -13.68 1.04 11.08
C ARG A 8 -13.88 2.54 10.92
N LEU A 9 -13.28 3.14 9.90
CA LEU A 9 -13.40 4.57 9.61
C LEU A 9 -14.68 4.82 8.82
N ASP A 10 -15.48 5.82 9.19
CA ASP A 10 -16.59 6.28 8.36
C ASP A 10 -16.12 7.19 7.20
N ASP A 11 -17.05 7.60 6.33
CA ASP A 11 -16.71 8.44 5.16
C ASP A 11 -16.22 9.84 5.55
N GLN A 12 -16.67 10.36 6.70
CA GLN A 12 -16.21 11.64 7.21
C GLN A 12 -14.75 11.53 7.68
N GLN A 13 -14.46 10.54 8.53
CA GLN A 13 -13.13 10.29 9.09
C GLN A 13 -12.10 9.91 8.01
N TRP A 14 -12.55 9.30 6.90
CA TRP A 14 -11.69 8.82 5.82
C TRP A 14 -10.78 9.90 5.24
N GLY A 15 -11.32 11.11 5.05
CA GLY A 15 -10.60 12.24 4.46
C GLY A 15 -10.10 13.29 5.45
N GLU A 16 -10.44 13.15 6.73
CA GLU A 16 -10.05 14.10 7.77
C GLU A 16 -8.61 13.91 8.23
N GLY A 17 -7.97 14.99 8.68
CA GLY A 17 -6.64 14.98 9.27
C GLY A 17 -5.84 16.22 8.89
N LYS A 18 -4.67 16.41 9.52
CA LYS A 18 -3.71 17.40 9.01
C LYS A 18 -3.25 16.96 7.62
N PRO A 19 -3.02 17.89 6.67
CA PRO A 19 -2.59 17.56 5.31
C PRO A 19 -1.13 17.09 5.31
N THR A 20 -0.91 15.94 5.92
CA THR A 20 0.33 15.19 6.00
C THR A 20 0.03 13.80 5.47
N TRP A 21 1.05 13.13 4.96
CA TRP A 21 0.89 11.78 4.42
C TRP A 21 0.67 10.72 5.51
N THR A 22 0.86 11.04 6.78
CA THR A 22 0.76 10.11 7.93
C THR A 22 -0.51 10.25 8.76
N GLU A 23 -1.32 11.29 8.57
CA GLU A 23 -2.48 11.58 9.43
C GLU A 23 -3.84 11.51 8.72
N VAL A 24 -3.85 11.43 7.38
CA VAL A 24 -5.09 11.29 6.59
C VAL A 24 -5.26 9.83 6.17
N PRO A 25 -6.29 9.11 6.64
CA PRO A 25 -6.45 7.68 6.35
C PRO A 25 -6.48 7.33 4.87
N ALA A 26 -7.14 8.15 4.04
CA ALA A 26 -7.16 7.95 2.60
C ALA A 26 -5.76 8.04 1.97
N ARG A 27 -4.89 8.95 2.45
CA ARG A 27 -3.50 9.10 1.96
C ARG A 27 -2.61 7.95 2.40
N ILE A 28 -2.69 7.57 3.68
CA ILE A 28 -1.99 6.38 4.21
C ILE A 28 -2.39 5.17 3.36
N THR A 29 -3.69 5.03 3.09
CA THR A 29 -4.20 3.88 2.35
C THR A 29 -3.72 3.86 0.91
N MET A 30 -3.86 4.99 0.22
CA MET A 30 -3.37 5.15 -1.14
C MET A 30 -1.87 4.83 -1.23
N HIS A 31 -1.04 5.40 -0.36
CA HIS A 31 0.39 5.12 -0.37
C HIS A 31 0.72 3.64 -0.13
N THR A 32 0.02 3.00 0.80
CA THR A 32 0.20 1.57 1.10
C THR A 32 -0.11 0.73 -0.13
N LEU A 33 -1.21 1.01 -0.83
CA LEU A 33 -1.62 0.27 -2.02
C LEU A 33 -0.68 0.49 -3.20
N LEU A 34 -0.21 1.73 -3.38
CA LEU A 34 0.82 2.07 -4.35
C LEU A 34 2.12 1.32 -4.10
N CYS A 35 2.55 1.26 -2.84
CA CYS A 35 3.70 0.48 -2.46
C CYS A 35 3.48 -1.00 -2.80
N ALA A 36 2.33 -1.56 -2.43
CA ALA A 36 2.04 -2.97 -2.67
C ALA A 36 2.10 -3.32 -4.16
N ASP A 37 1.51 -2.49 -5.04
CA ASP A 37 1.61 -2.67 -6.49
C ASP A 37 3.03 -2.48 -7.01
N PHE A 38 3.75 -1.45 -6.53
CA PHE A 38 5.13 -1.17 -6.93
C PHE A 38 6.08 -2.34 -6.64
N TYR A 39 5.93 -3.00 -5.50
CA TYR A 39 6.84 -4.08 -5.10
C TYR A 39 6.70 -5.34 -5.96
N ILE A 40 5.52 -5.57 -6.53
CA ILE A 40 5.24 -6.71 -7.43
C ILE A 40 5.32 -6.32 -8.92
N ALA A 41 5.51 -5.03 -9.24
CA ALA A 41 5.66 -4.58 -10.61
C ALA A 41 6.94 -5.17 -11.27
N PRO A 42 6.86 -5.65 -12.53
CA PRO A 42 8.00 -6.19 -13.26
C PRO A 42 9.12 -5.15 -13.46
N SER A 43 8.75 -3.92 -13.82
CA SER A 43 9.65 -2.77 -13.97
C SER A 43 9.08 -1.51 -13.31
N ARG A 44 9.89 -0.44 -13.25
CA ARG A 44 9.42 0.86 -12.75
C ARG A 44 8.52 1.55 -13.77
N GLU A 45 8.77 1.31 -15.04
CA GLU A 45 8.00 1.83 -16.17
C GLU A 45 6.61 1.21 -16.21
N ASP A 46 6.48 -0.06 -15.80
CA ASP A 46 5.18 -0.74 -15.61
C ASP A 46 4.43 -0.20 -14.38
N PHE A 47 5.14 0.39 -13.42
CA PHE A 47 4.55 1.14 -12.32
C PHE A 47 4.32 2.59 -12.73
N ASN A 48 3.32 2.83 -13.56
CA ASN A 48 2.91 4.19 -13.90
C ASN A 48 1.89 4.72 -12.89
N PHE A 49 2.37 5.32 -11.81
CA PHE A 49 1.51 6.03 -10.89
C PHE A 49 1.84 7.52 -10.80
N GLN A 50 1.07 8.34 -11.52
CA GLN A 50 0.89 9.74 -11.20
C GLN A 50 -0.58 10.12 -11.40
N PRO A 51 -1.32 10.47 -10.34
CA PRO A 51 -2.62 11.08 -10.46
C PRO A 51 -2.36 12.50 -10.98
N ASP A 52 -2.55 12.67 -12.28
CA ASP A 52 -2.57 13.99 -12.94
C ASP A 52 -1.30 14.84 -12.75
N GLY A 53 -0.12 14.19 -12.66
CA GLY A 53 1.16 14.88 -12.53
C GLY A 53 1.50 15.42 -11.13
N VAL A 54 0.68 15.09 -10.12
CA VAL A 54 0.90 15.50 -8.72
C VAL A 54 1.36 14.30 -7.91
N GLN A 55 2.28 14.54 -6.97
CA GLN A 55 2.68 13.50 -6.02
C GLN A 55 1.49 13.10 -5.15
N TRP A 56 1.37 11.82 -4.82
CA TRP A 56 0.20 11.31 -4.08
C TRP A 56 0.01 11.95 -2.71
N TRP A 57 1.10 12.41 -2.07
CA TRP A 57 1.04 13.11 -0.78
C TRP A 57 0.50 14.54 -0.88
N ASP A 58 0.52 15.14 -2.08
CA ASP A 58 0.00 16.48 -2.37
C ASP A 58 -1.34 16.45 -3.15
N ALA A 59 -1.73 15.29 -3.67
CA ALA A 59 -2.96 15.16 -4.46
C ALA A 59 -4.21 15.57 -3.65
N PRO A 60 -5.18 16.27 -4.23
CA PRO A 60 -6.38 16.73 -3.51
C PRO A 60 -7.28 15.55 -3.10
N MET A 61 -8.15 15.78 -2.10
CA MET A 61 -8.93 14.71 -1.48
C MET A 61 -9.93 14.03 -2.43
N ASP A 62 -10.42 14.74 -3.44
CA ASP A 62 -11.28 14.22 -4.51
C ASP A 62 -10.54 13.25 -5.46
N LYS A 63 -9.19 13.23 -5.41
CA LYS A 63 -8.33 12.26 -6.12
C LYS A 63 -7.95 11.07 -5.25
N MET A 64 -8.29 11.08 -3.97
CA MET A 64 -8.06 9.94 -3.08
C MET A 64 -9.10 8.84 -3.37
N PRO A 65 -8.73 7.55 -3.22
CA PRO A 65 -9.71 6.47 -3.33
C PRO A 65 -10.77 6.61 -2.24
N THR A 66 -12.03 6.33 -2.55
CA THR A 66 -13.05 6.05 -1.53
C THR A 66 -12.70 4.78 -0.76
N ARG A 67 -13.30 4.58 0.43
CA ARG A 67 -13.13 3.33 1.21
C ARG A 67 -13.40 2.09 0.37
N LYS A 68 -14.51 2.10 -0.39
CA LYS A 68 -14.87 0.99 -1.29
C LYS A 68 -13.81 0.76 -2.35
N GLN A 69 -13.36 1.82 -3.05
CA GLN A 69 -12.31 1.70 -4.07
C GLN A 69 -11.00 1.15 -3.48
N ALA A 70 -10.64 1.54 -2.26
CA ALA A 70 -9.47 1.01 -1.58
C ALA A 70 -9.61 -0.49 -1.27
N LEU A 71 -10.78 -0.93 -0.78
CA LEU A 71 -11.04 -2.36 -0.53
C LEU A 71 -11.00 -3.19 -1.82
N ASP A 72 -11.59 -2.69 -2.90
CA ASP A 72 -11.53 -3.31 -4.23
C ASP A 72 -10.09 -3.38 -4.75
N TRP A 73 -9.28 -2.36 -4.48
CA TRP A 73 -7.85 -2.35 -4.81
C TRP A 73 -7.07 -3.41 -4.04
N ILE A 74 -7.27 -3.55 -2.72
CA ILE A 74 -6.61 -4.61 -1.93
C ILE A 74 -6.86 -5.98 -2.55
N THR A 75 -8.11 -6.28 -2.94
CA THR A 75 -8.45 -7.56 -3.58
C THR A 75 -7.70 -7.78 -4.89
N ARG A 76 -7.56 -6.74 -5.73
CA ARG A 76 -6.78 -6.83 -6.97
C ARG A 76 -5.29 -7.04 -6.70
N THR A 77 -4.72 -6.30 -5.75
CA THR A 77 -3.29 -6.40 -5.41
C THR A 77 -2.95 -7.75 -4.77
N GLU A 78 -3.86 -8.33 -3.97
CA GLU A 78 -3.70 -9.69 -3.45
C GLU A 78 -3.65 -10.73 -4.58
N GLN A 79 -4.58 -10.64 -5.52
CA GLN A 79 -4.60 -11.53 -6.68
C GLN A 79 -3.32 -11.39 -7.53
N ALA A 80 -2.90 -10.16 -7.80
CA ALA A 80 -1.67 -9.88 -8.54
C ALA A 80 -0.41 -10.37 -7.79
N THR A 81 -0.40 -10.28 -6.46
CA THR A 81 0.69 -10.80 -5.62
C THR A 81 0.77 -12.32 -5.71
N ILE A 82 -0.37 -13.02 -5.63
CA ILE A 82 -0.44 -14.47 -5.78
C ILE A 82 0.08 -14.90 -7.16
N GLU A 83 -0.37 -14.21 -8.21
CA GLU A 83 0.10 -14.47 -9.58
C GLU A 83 1.61 -14.23 -9.71
N TYR A 84 2.12 -13.11 -9.17
CA TYR A 84 3.55 -12.80 -9.17
C TYR A 84 4.38 -13.89 -8.49
N LEU A 85 3.96 -14.33 -7.30
CA LEU A 85 4.63 -15.41 -6.56
C LEU A 85 4.59 -16.73 -7.34
N THR A 86 3.44 -17.05 -7.94
CA THR A 86 3.24 -18.28 -8.73
C THR A 86 4.12 -18.32 -9.96
N ILE A 87 4.18 -17.21 -10.72
CA ILE A 87 4.99 -17.12 -11.96
C ILE A 87 6.49 -17.24 -11.66
N ASN A 88 6.96 -16.64 -10.58
CA ASN A 88 8.38 -16.67 -10.25
C ASN A 88 8.81 -18.01 -9.61
N GLY A 89 7.99 -18.58 -8.73
CA GLY A 89 8.35 -19.75 -7.93
C GLY A 89 9.63 -19.55 -7.11
N ASP A 90 10.09 -20.59 -6.41
CA ASP A 90 11.22 -20.47 -5.48
C ASP A 90 12.51 -20.04 -6.18
N ILE A 91 12.86 -20.68 -7.30
CA ILE A 91 14.09 -20.38 -8.03
C ILE A 91 14.03 -19.01 -8.68
N GLY A 92 12.89 -18.61 -9.25
CA GLY A 92 12.75 -17.30 -9.87
C GLY A 92 12.83 -16.18 -8.84
N LEU A 93 12.36 -16.40 -7.60
CA LEU A 93 12.48 -15.43 -6.52
C LEU A 93 13.92 -15.17 -6.05
N LEU A 94 14.85 -16.10 -6.33
CA LEU A 94 16.30 -15.94 -6.05
C LEU A 94 17.04 -15.16 -7.15
N THR A 95 16.39 -14.85 -8.27
CA THR A 95 16.98 -14.03 -9.33
C THR A 95 17.00 -12.55 -8.93
N GLU A 96 17.93 -11.78 -9.50
CA GLU A 96 17.97 -10.33 -9.30
C GLU A 96 16.64 -9.69 -9.73
N LYS A 97 16.14 -8.76 -8.92
CA LYS A 97 15.09 -7.86 -9.40
C LYS A 97 15.72 -6.85 -10.36
N ALA A 98 14.98 -6.41 -11.37
CA ALA A 98 15.39 -5.38 -12.32
C ALA A 98 16.05 -4.16 -11.62
N ALA A 99 16.78 -3.34 -12.38
CA ALA A 99 17.70 -2.28 -11.94
C ALA A 99 17.20 -1.27 -10.88
N THR A 100 15.92 -1.29 -10.50
CA THR A 100 15.32 -0.49 -9.45
C THR A 100 15.57 -1.03 -8.04
N ALA A 101 15.98 -2.29 -7.90
CA ALA A 101 16.52 -2.83 -6.64
C ALA A 101 18.02 -2.53 -6.53
N GLY A 102 18.53 -2.37 -5.31
CA GLY A 102 19.97 -2.18 -5.10
C GLY A 102 20.76 -3.35 -5.70
N LYS A 103 21.95 -3.09 -6.26
CA LYS A 103 22.78 -4.12 -6.90
C LYS A 103 22.95 -5.34 -5.97
N GLY A 104 22.68 -6.55 -6.47
CA GLY A 104 22.74 -7.79 -5.71
C GLY A 104 21.50 -8.13 -4.87
N GLN A 105 20.40 -7.38 -4.99
CA GLN A 105 19.13 -7.73 -4.37
C GLN A 105 18.30 -8.67 -5.25
N THR A 106 17.89 -9.79 -4.68
CA THR A 106 16.98 -10.76 -5.30
C THR A 106 15.52 -10.30 -5.16
N LYS A 107 14.61 -10.87 -5.95
CA LYS A 107 13.17 -10.60 -5.80
C LYS A 107 12.66 -10.95 -4.40
N VAL A 108 13.16 -12.02 -3.77
CA VAL A 108 12.78 -12.35 -2.38
C VAL A 108 13.25 -11.30 -1.38
N HIS A 109 14.48 -10.76 -1.51
CA HIS A 109 14.92 -9.64 -0.65
C HIS A 109 14.00 -8.43 -0.79
N TRP A 110 13.60 -8.13 -2.03
CA TRP A 110 12.67 -7.04 -2.33
C TRP A 110 11.29 -7.25 -1.70
N LEU A 111 10.74 -8.46 -1.79
CA LEU A 111 9.44 -8.79 -1.18
C LEU A 111 9.49 -8.78 0.35
N ILE A 112 10.60 -9.18 0.96
CA ILE A 112 10.78 -9.07 2.43
C ILE A 112 10.78 -7.60 2.85
N TYR A 113 11.48 -6.74 2.09
CA TYR A 113 11.44 -5.30 2.34
C TYR A 113 10.02 -4.74 2.16
N ALA A 114 9.35 -5.13 1.07
CA ALA A 114 7.97 -4.76 0.79
C ALA A 114 7.05 -5.09 1.98
N LEU A 115 7.10 -6.33 2.47
CA LEU A 115 6.29 -6.77 3.59
C LEU A 115 6.49 -5.89 4.84
N ARG A 116 7.74 -5.62 5.20
CA ARG A 116 8.06 -4.76 6.35
C ARG A 116 7.59 -3.32 6.14
N HIS A 117 7.74 -2.81 4.93
CA HIS A 117 7.32 -1.46 4.58
C HIS A 117 5.79 -1.32 4.65
N LEU A 118 5.06 -2.30 4.12
CA LEU A 118 3.60 -2.35 4.22
C LEU A 118 3.15 -2.47 5.68
N GLN A 119 3.78 -3.32 6.49
CA GLN A 119 3.49 -3.45 7.93
C GLN A 119 3.61 -2.12 8.69
N ASN A 120 4.60 -1.29 8.34
CA ASN A 120 4.73 0.05 8.89
C ASN A 120 3.50 0.91 8.59
N HIS A 121 3.02 0.93 7.35
CA HIS A 121 1.83 1.73 7.00
C HIS A 121 0.53 1.17 7.56
N VAL A 122 0.39 -0.15 7.68
CA VAL A 122 -0.77 -0.71 8.38
C VAL A 122 -0.77 -0.27 9.85
N SER A 123 0.40 -0.17 10.48
CA SER A 123 0.54 0.35 11.85
C SER A 123 0.19 1.84 11.94
N GLN A 124 0.53 2.65 10.93
CA GLN A 124 0.12 4.05 10.84
C GLN A 124 -1.40 4.19 10.76
N LEU A 125 -2.07 3.42 9.90
CA LEU A 125 -3.53 3.44 9.81
C LEU A 125 -4.17 3.02 11.15
N SER A 126 -3.66 1.95 11.76
CA SER A 126 -4.13 1.50 13.08
C SER A 126 -3.94 2.55 14.17
N ALA A 127 -2.83 3.29 14.14
CA ALA A 127 -2.58 4.39 15.08
C ALA A 127 -3.58 5.53 14.89
N GLU A 128 -3.92 5.87 13.65
CA GLU A 128 -4.95 6.87 13.34
C GLU A 128 -6.34 6.42 13.79
N CYS A 129 -6.71 5.14 13.62
CA CYS A 129 -7.94 4.60 14.20
C CYS A 129 -7.97 4.77 15.73
N LYS A 130 -6.87 4.43 16.41
CA LYS A 130 -6.76 4.58 17.87
C LYS A 130 -6.87 6.05 18.30
N LYS A 131 -6.20 6.97 17.60
CA LYS A 131 -6.25 8.43 17.85
C LYS A 131 -7.66 9.00 17.73
N ARG A 132 -8.51 8.41 16.89
CA ARG A 132 -9.91 8.80 16.66
C ARG A 132 -10.90 8.12 17.62
N GLY A 133 -10.43 7.32 18.58
CA GLY A 133 -11.29 6.67 19.57
C GLY A 133 -12.05 5.43 19.07
N ILE A 134 -11.78 4.95 17.86
CA ILE A 134 -12.45 3.77 17.26
C ILE A 134 -11.68 2.45 17.51
N GLY A 135 -10.64 2.51 18.35
CA GLY A 135 -9.77 1.39 18.67
C GLY A 135 -8.66 1.17 17.63
N ALA A 136 -7.70 0.29 17.96
CA ALA A 136 -6.70 -0.17 17.00
C ALA A 136 -7.34 -1.15 16.00
N ALA A 137 -6.77 -1.24 14.79
CA ALA A 137 -7.16 -2.28 13.86
C ALA A 137 -6.75 -3.65 14.41
N ASP A 138 -7.60 -4.66 14.20
CA ASP A 138 -7.38 -6.00 14.73
C ASP A 138 -6.29 -6.75 13.93
N TRP A 139 -5.44 -7.43 14.68
CA TRP A 139 -4.37 -8.30 14.16
C TRP A 139 -4.92 -9.66 13.71
N GLY A 140 -6.08 -10.08 14.25
CA GLY A 140 -6.56 -11.45 14.17
C GLY A 140 -5.99 -12.31 15.29
#